data_AF-A0A0S8IR99-F1
#
_entry.id   AF-A0A0S8IR99-F1
#
_cell.length_a   1.000
_cell.length_b   1.000
_cell.length_c   1.000
_cell.angle_alpha   90.00
_cell.angle_beta   90.00
_cell.angle_gamma   90.00
#
_symmetry.space_group_name_H-M   'P 1'
#
loop_
_entity.id
_entity.type
_entity.pdbx_description
1 polymer ?
#
loop_
_entity_poly.entity_id
_entity_poly.type
_entity_poly.pdbx_seq_one_letter_code
_entity_poly.pdbx_strand_id
1 'polypeptide(L)'
;MSTSRKKIMILSVIFSALMISFSYSLVEVCEAQVSFTFTSSDTEGIAIIGDTIEFHSTLTNTGSTGDTYDIEKIEKPPTPLDWVVELCTGTFCFDESVNYVAVYLDPSDSEHVGLRINTLSDGPGKITIRVTSQANPSLIDSITFILSRPDCGDMNGSGSINLSDVIQLAKFYFGVGDPPGSNWASDVNCDASINLTDVILIANFYFGKLTTLNCCP
;
A
#
# COMPACT_ATOMS: atom_id res chain seq x y z
N MET A 1 92.52 -10.19 -23.38
CA MET A 1 91.45 -10.00 -22.38
C MET A 1 90.32 -9.18 -23.01
N SER A 2 89.09 -9.71 -22.93
CA SER A 2 87.78 -9.05 -23.19
C SER A 2 87.42 -8.68 -24.66
N THR A 3 86.77 -9.57 -25.43
CA THR A 3 85.30 -9.70 -25.71
C THR A 3 84.66 -8.51 -26.45
N SER A 4 84.36 -8.59 -27.75
CA SER A 4 83.16 -9.16 -28.43
C SER A 4 81.90 -8.27 -28.39
N ARG A 5 81.40 -7.82 -29.56
CA ARG A 5 80.11 -8.25 -30.16
C ARG A 5 79.76 -7.45 -31.43
N LYS A 6 79.51 -8.20 -32.52
CA LYS A 6 78.83 -7.77 -33.76
C LYS A 6 77.35 -7.50 -33.50
N LYS A 7 76.72 -6.55 -34.21
CA LYS A 7 75.30 -6.65 -34.65
C LYS A 7 75.06 -5.92 -35.99
N ILE A 8 74.32 -6.64 -36.83
CA ILE A 8 73.77 -6.35 -38.16
C ILE A 8 72.32 -5.85 -37.98
N MET A 9 71.81 -4.99 -38.88
CA MET A 9 70.44 -5.00 -39.47
C MET A 9 70.09 -3.61 -40.02
N ILE A 10 69.73 -3.37 -41.29
CA ILE A 10 68.67 -3.85 -42.23
C ILE A 10 67.70 -2.69 -42.53
N LEU A 11 67.49 -2.54 -43.85
CA LEU A 11 66.69 -1.62 -44.64
C LEU A 11 65.20 -1.61 -44.24
N SER A 12 64.60 -0.44 -44.07
CA SER A 12 63.15 -0.27 -43.84
C SER A 12 62.47 0.23 -45.12
N VAL A 13 61.50 -0.55 -45.60
CA VAL A 13 60.65 -0.25 -46.77
C VAL A 13 59.32 0.31 -46.26
N ILE A 14 58.92 1.47 -46.79
CA ILE A 14 57.66 2.17 -46.47
C ILE A 14 56.53 1.57 -47.33
N PHE A 15 55.46 1.08 -46.69
CA PHE A 15 54.23 0.63 -47.36
C PHE A 15 53.07 1.52 -46.89
N SER A 16 52.52 2.32 -47.80
CA SER A 16 51.38 3.21 -47.55
C SER A 16 50.07 2.45 -47.72
N ALA A 17 49.30 2.27 -46.65
CA ALA A 17 47.96 1.67 -46.69
C ALA A 17 46.88 2.75 -46.73
N LEU A 18 46.07 2.73 -47.79
CA LEU A 18 44.90 3.57 -47.99
C LEU A 18 43.73 3.01 -47.16
N MET A 19 43.34 3.70 -46.10
CA MET A 19 42.20 3.31 -45.25
C MET A 19 40.89 3.81 -45.87
N ILE A 20 40.05 2.88 -46.35
CA ILE A 20 38.66 3.16 -46.74
C ILE A 20 37.84 3.20 -45.45
N SER A 21 37.40 4.39 -45.05
CA SER A 21 36.47 4.57 -43.94
C SER A 21 35.05 4.18 -44.40
N PHE A 22 34.60 2.99 -44.03
CA PHE A 22 33.18 2.65 -44.08
C PHE A 22 32.45 3.37 -42.94
N SER A 23 31.56 4.31 -43.29
CA SER A 23 30.63 4.90 -42.35
C SER A 23 29.52 3.89 -42.04
N TYR A 24 29.65 3.16 -40.94
CA TYR A 24 28.56 2.36 -40.40
C TYR A 24 27.59 3.30 -39.68
N SER A 25 26.38 3.46 -40.23
CA SER A 25 25.28 4.06 -39.48
C SER A 25 24.87 3.04 -38.42
N LEU A 26 25.12 3.35 -37.14
CA LEU A 26 24.61 2.54 -36.03
C LEU A 26 23.09 2.69 -36.03
N VAL A 27 22.38 1.62 -36.35
CA VAL A 27 20.95 1.51 -36.07
C VAL A 27 20.84 1.32 -34.57
N GLU A 28 20.41 2.36 -33.86
CA GLU A 28 19.99 2.25 -32.46
C GLU A 28 18.76 1.34 -32.44
N VAL A 29 18.97 0.07 -32.11
CA VAL A 29 17.87 -0.82 -31.76
C VAL A 29 17.36 -0.32 -30.42
N CYS A 30 16.21 0.36 -30.40
CA CYS A 30 15.50 0.65 -29.16
C CYS A 30 15.13 -0.69 -28.52
N GLU A 31 15.88 -1.12 -27.51
CA GLU A 31 15.51 -2.27 -26.70
C GLU A 31 14.19 -1.93 -26.01
N ALA A 32 13.17 -2.78 -26.19
CA ALA A 32 11.89 -2.61 -25.53
C ALA A 32 12.11 -2.58 -24.01
N GLN A 33 11.87 -1.44 -23.40
CA GLN A 33 11.99 -1.26 -21.96
C GLN A 33 10.67 -1.66 -21.30
N VAL A 34 10.70 -2.64 -20.40
CA VAL A 34 9.57 -3.00 -19.54
C VAL A 34 9.80 -2.35 -18.17
N SER A 35 8.84 -1.55 -17.71
CA SER A 35 8.90 -0.85 -16.43
C SER A 35 7.51 -0.38 -16.03
N PHE A 36 7.27 -0.23 -14.73
CA PHE A 36 6.05 0.36 -14.21
C PHE A 36 6.29 1.04 -12.87
N THR A 37 5.33 1.88 -12.46
CA THR A 37 5.26 2.44 -11.11
C THR A 37 3.92 2.13 -10.48
N PHE A 38 3.89 1.80 -9.19
CA PHE A 38 2.68 1.62 -8.43
C PHE A 38 2.73 2.52 -7.18
N THR A 39 1.82 3.49 -7.09
CA THR A 39 1.87 4.54 -6.05
C THR A 39 0.50 4.75 -5.40
N SER A 40 0.48 5.19 -4.14
CA SER A 40 -0.74 5.52 -3.41
C SER A 40 -0.55 6.80 -2.60
N SER A 41 -1.61 7.59 -2.43
CA SER A 41 -1.59 8.79 -1.59
C SER A 41 -1.70 8.46 -0.11
N ASP A 42 -2.49 7.44 0.23
CA ASP A 42 -2.85 7.09 1.60
C ASP A 42 -2.77 5.57 1.77
N THR A 43 -2.09 5.13 2.83
CA THR A 43 -1.89 3.71 3.14
C THR A 43 -2.38 3.32 4.53
N GLU A 44 -2.97 4.27 5.26
CA GLU A 44 -3.40 4.10 6.64
C GLU A 44 -4.84 4.58 6.81
N GLY A 45 -5.60 3.88 7.66
CA GLY A 45 -6.97 4.24 8.01
C GLY A 45 -7.34 3.77 9.42
N ILE A 46 -8.45 4.28 9.94
CA ILE A 46 -9.04 3.83 11.21
C ILE A 46 -10.26 2.96 10.88
N ALA A 47 -10.30 1.74 11.42
CA ALA A 47 -11.41 0.82 11.23
C ALA A 47 -12.53 1.09 12.24
N ILE A 48 -13.67 1.55 11.72
CA ILE A 48 -14.89 1.79 12.48
C ILE A 48 -15.94 0.78 12.04
N ILE A 49 -16.56 0.08 12.98
CA ILE A 49 -17.58 -0.91 12.68
C ILE A 49 -18.71 -0.26 11.88
N GLY A 50 -19.00 -0.83 10.71
CA GLY A 50 -20.03 -0.36 9.78
C GLY A 50 -19.55 0.64 8.73
N ASP A 51 -18.29 1.10 8.81
CA ASP A 51 -17.74 2.02 7.81
C ASP A 51 -17.29 1.29 6.54
N THR A 52 -17.24 2.08 5.46
CA THR A 52 -16.63 1.70 4.19
C THR A 52 -15.41 2.58 3.96
N ILE A 53 -14.23 1.96 3.85
CA ILE A 53 -12.95 2.63 3.67
C ILE A 53 -12.43 2.30 2.27
N GLU A 54 -12.06 3.34 1.52
CA GLU A 54 -11.56 3.20 0.16
C GLU A 54 -10.11 3.68 0.04
N PHE A 55 -9.23 2.81 -0.43
CA PHE A 55 -7.86 3.15 -0.77
C PHE A 55 -7.69 3.26 -2.27
N HIS A 56 -6.95 4.29 -2.69
CA HIS A 56 -6.74 4.60 -4.09
C HIS A 56 -5.24 4.58 -4.41
N SER A 57 -4.88 3.76 -5.38
CA SER A 57 -3.53 3.71 -5.95
C SER A 57 -3.59 3.91 -7.46
N THR A 58 -2.44 4.26 -8.02
CA THR A 58 -2.25 4.45 -9.45
C THR A 58 -1.13 3.52 -9.92
N LEU A 59 -1.48 2.62 -10.83
CA LEU A 59 -0.54 1.81 -11.60
C LEU A 59 -0.27 2.52 -12.92
N THR A 60 0.98 2.66 -13.32
CA THR A 60 1.36 3.31 -14.60
C THR A 60 2.43 2.51 -15.30
N ASN A 61 2.23 2.25 -16.59
CA ASN A 61 3.26 1.66 -17.44
C ASN A 61 4.28 2.74 -17.83
N THR A 62 5.49 2.64 -17.28
CA THR A 62 6.60 3.57 -17.57
C THR A 62 7.59 3.00 -18.59
N GLY A 63 7.29 1.83 -19.14
CA GLY A 63 8.05 1.19 -20.21
C GLY A 63 7.77 1.81 -21.58
N SER A 64 8.43 1.26 -22.60
CA SER A 64 8.28 1.66 -24.00
C SER A 64 7.39 0.70 -24.81
N THR A 65 6.84 -0.35 -24.18
CA THR A 65 5.92 -1.32 -24.78
C THR A 65 4.73 -1.57 -23.87
N GLY A 66 3.58 -1.91 -24.45
CA GLY A 66 2.42 -2.32 -23.67
C GLY A 66 2.70 -3.60 -22.88
N ASP A 67 2.09 -3.70 -21.70
CA ASP A 67 2.29 -4.82 -20.78
C ASP A 67 0.97 -5.14 -20.05
N THR A 68 0.86 -6.37 -19.58
CA THR A 68 -0.22 -6.80 -18.70
C THR A 68 0.33 -6.95 -17.30
N TYR A 69 -0.38 -6.40 -16.32
CA TYR A 69 -0.01 -6.44 -14.93
C TYR A 69 -0.96 -7.34 -14.15
N ASP A 70 -0.38 -8.32 -13.48
CA ASP A 70 -1.05 -9.20 -12.53
C ASP A 70 -1.17 -8.50 -11.18
N ILE A 71 -2.40 -8.20 -10.78
CA ILE A 71 -2.72 -7.52 -9.52
C ILE A 71 -3.32 -8.55 -8.57
N GLU A 72 -2.64 -8.83 -7.47
CA GLU A 72 -3.08 -9.75 -6.43
C GLU A 72 -3.40 -9.00 -5.12
N LYS A 73 -4.60 -9.21 -4.60
CA LYS A 73 -4.98 -8.84 -3.23
C LYS A 73 -4.52 -9.95 -2.29
N ILE A 74 -3.68 -9.58 -1.32
CA ILE A 74 -3.13 -10.49 -0.32
C ILE A 74 -3.57 -10.02 1.04
N GLU A 75 -4.44 -10.79 1.66
CA GLU A 75 -4.85 -10.61 3.04
C GLU A 75 -3.95 -11.50 3.91
N LYS A 76 -3.13 -10.86 4.75
CA LYS A 76 -2.38 -11.58 5.77
C LYS A 76 -3.03 -11.30 7.12
N PRO A 77 -3.12 -12.28 8.04
CA PRO A 77 -3.50 -11.99 9.41
C PRO A 77 -2.62 -10.83 9.91
N PRO A 78 -3.21 -9.74 10.43
CA PRO A 78 -4.37 -9.73 11.34
C PRO A 78 -5.75 -9.27 10.82
N THR A 79 -6.03 -9.16 9.50
CA THR A 79 -7.38 -8.72 9.05
C THR A 79 -8.52 -9.61 9.59
N PRO A 80 -9.56 -9.04 10.23
CA PRO A 80 -10.69 -9.82 10.73
C PRO A 80 -11.40 -10.58 9.61
N LEU A 81 -11.82 -11.81 9.91
CA LEU A 81 -12.35 -12.75 8.92
C LEU A 81 -13.70 -12.35 8.31
N ASP A 82 -14.43 -11.46 8.97
CA ASP A 82 -15.74 -11.00 8.54
C ASP A 82 -15.68 -9.64 7.82
N TRP A 83 -14.50 -9.07 7.62
CA TRP A 83 -14.38 -7.87 6.79
C TRP A 83 -14.59 -8.23 5.32
N VAL A 84 -15.35 -7.40 4.62
CA VAL A 84 -15.53 -7.50 3.17
C VAL A 84 -14.45 -6.66 2.52
N VAL A 85 -13.48 -7.30 1.85
CA VAL A 85 -12.38 -6.63 1.16
C VAL A 85 -12.54 -6.82 -0.33
N GLU A 86 -12.91 -5.77 -1.04
CA GLU A 86 -13.08 -5.75 -2.49
C GLU A 86 -11.84 -5.16 -3.16
N LEU A 87 -11.30 -5.85 -4.16
CA LEU A 87 -10.29 -5.29 -5.06
C LEU A 87 -10.99 -4.43 -6.10
N CYS A 88 -10.44 -3.25 -6.42
CA CYS A 88 -11.03 -2.33 -7.39
C CYS A 88 -10.05 -1.99 -8.51
N THR A 89 -10.55 -1.86 -9.73
CA THR A 89 -9.82 -1.32 -10.89
C THR A 89 -10.70 -0.32 -11.63
N GLY A 90 -10.16 0.85 -11.97
CA GLY A 90 -10.95 1.94 -12.52
C GLY A 90 -12.09 2.34 -11.58
N THR A 91 -13.33 2.26 -12.07
CA THR A 91 -14.54 2.53 -11.27
C THR A 91 -15.25 1.26 -10.79
N PHE A 92 -14.68 0.08 -11.03
CA PHE A 92 -15.31 -1.19 -10.72
C PHE A 92 -14.61 -1.88 -9.55
N CYS A 93 -15.40 -2.42 -8.62
CA CYS A 93 -14.90 -3.27 -7.55
C CYS A 93 -15.45 -4.68 -7.74
N PHE A 94 -14.56 -5.66 -7.58
CA PHE A 94 -14.88 -7.06 -7.69
C PHE A 94 -15.43 -7.59 -6.36
N ASP A 95 -16.18 -8.68 -6.45
CA ASP A 95 -16.64 -9.44 -5.28
C ASP A 95 -15.46 -9.83 -4.37
N GLU A 96 -15.71 -9.94 -3.07
CA GLU A 96 -14.69 -10.23 -2.04
C GLU A 96 -13.89 -11.51 -2.31
N SER A 97 -14.48 -12.48 -3.01
CA SER A 97 -13.82 -13.74 -3.41
C SER A 97 -12.74 -13.56 -4.49
N VAL A 98 -12.73 -12.41 -5.17
CA VAL A 98 -11.75 -12.09 -6.21
C VAL A 98 -10.49 -11.50 -5.58
N ASN A 99 -9.43 -12.31 -5.59
CA ASN A 99 -8.11 -11.92 -5.10
C ASN A 99 -7.12 -11.55 -6.21
N TYR A 100 -7.55 -11.61 -7.47
CA TYR A 100 -6.66 -11.45 -8.62
C TYR A 100 -7.38 -10.82 -9.81
N VAL A 101 -6.73 -9.87 -10.46
CA VAL A 101 -7.16 -9.25 -11.72
C VAL A 101 -5.94 -8.95 -12.59
N ALA A 102 -6.11 -8.97 -13.90
CA ALA A 102 -5.08 -8.58 -14.85
C ALA A 102 -5.50 -7.32 -15.62
N VAL A 103 -4.61 -6.34 -15.73
CA VAL A 103 -4.86 -5.08 -16.44
C VAL A 103 -3.80 -4.88 -17.51
N TYR A 104 -4.22 -4.61 -18.73
CA TYR A 104 -3.33 -4.23 -19.83
C TYR A 104 -3.19 -2.71 -19.91
N LEU A 105 -1.97 -2.21 -20.04
CA LEU A 105 -1.69 -0.79 -20.25
C LEU A 105 -0.70 -0.59 -21.38
N ASP A 106 -1.03 0.32 -22.30
CA ASP A 106 -0.09 0.85 -23.28
C ASP A 106 0.98 1.73 -22.58
N PRO A 107 2.11 2.03 -23.26
CA PRO A 107 3.13 2.92 -22.70
C PRO A 107 2.56 4.26 -22.25
N SER A 108 2.92 4.69 -21.04
CA SER A 108 2.43 5.92 -20.39
C SER A 108 0.97 5.91 -19.92
N ASP A 109 0.22 4.84 -20.17
CA ASP A 109 -1.13 4.71 -19.63
C ASP A 109 -1.09 4.37 -18.13
N SER A 110 -2.14 4.80 -17.45
CA SER A 110 -2.35 4.58 -16.03
C SER A 110 -3.72 3.97 -15.77
N GLU A 111 -3.82 3.18 -14.70
CA GLU A 111 -5.08 2.65 -14.20
C GLU A 111 -5.17 2.85 -12.68
N HIS A 112 -6.38 3.13 -12.21
CA HIS A 112 -6.68 3.16 -10.79
C HIS A 112 -6.79 1.74 -10.27
N VAL A 113 -6.06 1.43 -9.22
CA VAL A 113 -6.14 0.15 -8.52
C VAL A 113 -6.34 0.46 -7.05
N GLY A 114 -7.36 -0.12 -6.44
CA GLY A 114 -7.77 0.27 -5.10
C GLY A 114 -8.37 -0.88 -4.29
N LEU A 115 -8.73 -0.56 -3.06
CA LEU A 115 -9.48 -1.45 -2.19
C LEU A 115 -10.73 -0.72 -1.71
N ARG A 116 -11.87 -1.41 -1.66
CA ARG A 116 -13.01 -1.01 -0.84
C ARG A 116 -13.15 -2.01 0.29
N ILE A 117 -13.20 -1.51 1.51
CA ILE A 117 -13.19 -2.34 2.72
C ILE A 117 -14.40 -2.00 3.57
N ASN A 118 -15.27 -2.97 3.82
CA ASN A 118 -16.34 -2.83 4.81
C ASN A 118 -15.93 -3.51 6.10
N THR A 119 -15.84 -2.72 7.18
CA THR A 119 -15.36 -3.15 8.49
C THR A 119 -16.54 -3.65 9.34
N LEU A 120 -16.77 -4.96 9.37
CA LEU A 120 -17.94 -5.55 10.06
C LEU A 120 -17.71 -5.88 11.53
N SER A 121 -16.46 -5.98 11.95
CA SER A 121 -16.06 -6.18 13.35
C SER A 121 -14.88 -5.30 13.74
N ASP A 122 -14.66 -5.20 15.06
CA ASP A 122 -13.53 -4.50 15.63
C ASP A 122 -12.22 -5.28 15.41
N GLY A 123 -11.20 -4.60 14.92
CA GLY A 123 -9.90 -5.20 14.70
C GLY A 123 -9.00 -4.38 13.78
N PRO A 124 -7.68 -4.65 13.79
CA PRO A 124 -6.77 -4.06 12.83
C PRO A 124 -6.76 -4.86 11.51
N GLY A 125 -6.67 -4.17 10.38
CA GLY A 125 -6.55 -4.78 9.06
C GLY A 125 -5.15 -4.61 8.47
N LYS A 126 -4.68 -5.62 7.73
CA LYS A 126 -3.47 -5.49 6.90
C LYS A 126 -3.67 -6.16 5.55
N ILE A 127 -3.81 -5.36 4.51
CA ILE A 127 -4.06 -5.82 3.14
C ILE A 127 -2.91 -5.36 2.25
N THR A 128 -2.37 -6.23 1.41
CA THR A 128 -1.34 -5.88 0.44
C THR A 128 -1.88 -6.05 -0.97
N ILE A 129 -1.74 -5.02 -1.82
CA ILE A 129 -1.86 -5.19 -3.27
C ILE A 129 -0.46 -5.43 -3.81
N ARG A 130 -0.25 -6.57 -4.47
CA ARG A 130 0.97 -6.89 -5.21
C ARG A 130 0.70 -6.77 -6.70
N VAL A 131 1.59 -6.07 -7.41
CA VAL A 131 1.54 -5.94 -8.86
C VAL A 131 2.76 -6.61 -9.47
N THR A 132 2.57 -7.44 -10.49
CA THR A 132 3.64 -8.15 -11.20
C THR A 132 3.49 -7.92 -12.71
N SER A 133 4.58 -7.56 -13.40
CA SER A 133 4.60 -7.48 -14.86
C SER A 133 4.57 -8.87 -15.48
N GLN A 134 3.72 -9.10 -16.48
CA GLN A 134 3.72 -10.35 -17.25
C GLN A 134 4.88 -10.39 -18.26
N ALA A 135 5.24 -9.25 -18.87
CA ALA A 135 6.38 -9.18 -19.79
C ALA A 135 7.72 -9.40 -19.09
N ASN A 136 7.85 -9.04 -17.81
CA ASN A 136 9.00 -9.36 -16.97
C ASN A 136 8.57 -9.68 -15.53
N PRO A 137 8.36 -10.97 -15.19
CA PRO A 137 7.91 -11.40 -13.87
C PRO A 137 8.84 -11.09 -12.69
N SER A 138 10.07 -10.58 -12.95
CA SER A 138 10.96 -10.09 -11.90
C SER A 138 10.64 -8.65 -11.46
N LEU A 139 9.86 -7.92 -12.25
CA LEU A 139 9.36 -6.59 -11.89
C LEU A 139 8.08 -6.76 -11.07
N ILE A 140 8.24 -6.55 -9.77
CA ILE A 140 7.18 -6.67 -8.77
C ILE A 140 7.22 -5.40 -7.92
N ASP A 141 6.04 -4.86 -7.63
CA ASP A 141 5.85 -3.82 -6.64
C ASP A 141 4.69 -4.18 -5.73
N SER A 142 4.62 -3.60 -4.53
CA SER A 142 3.52 -3.85 -3.62
C SER A 142 3.29 -2.69 -2.68
N ILE A 143 2.02 -2.40 -2.41
CA ILE A 143 1.59 -1.43 -1.41
C ILE A 143 0.83 -2.17 -0.32
N THR A 144 1.17 -1.88 0.94
CA THR A 144 0.48 -2.41 2.11
C THR A 144 -0.37 -1.32 2.74
N PHE A 145 -1.65 -1.62 2.91
CA PHE A 145 -2.63 -0.80 3.59
C PHE A 145 -2.84 -1.32 5.01
N ILE A 146 -2.83 -0.41 5.98
CA ILE A 146 -2.96 -0.70 7.40
C ILE A 146 -4.22 -0.01 7.91
N LEU A 147 -5.12 -0.80 8.50
CA LEU A 147 -6.25 -0.26 9.25
C LEU A 147 -5.99 -0.49 10.73
N SER A 148 -6.01 0.57 11.50
CA SER A 148 -5.82 0.54 12.95
C SER A 148 -7.15 0.63 13.68
N ARG A 149 -7.20 0.13 14.91
CA ARG A 149 -8.32 0.43 15.80
C ARG A 149 -8.27 1.90 16.22
N PRO A 150 -9.41 2.50 16.60
CA PRO A 150 -9.40 3.80 17.27
C PRO A 150 -8.62 3.75 18.58
N ASP A 151 -8.17 4.91 19.02
CA ASP A 151 -7.55 5.05 20.33
C ASP A 151 -8.55 4.68 21.43
N CYS A 152 -8.04 4.16 22.55
CA CYS A 152 -8.87 3.82 23.70
C CYS A 152 -9.61 5.09 24.20
N GLY A 153 -10.94 5.13 24.08
CA GLY A 153 -11.79 6.29 24.39
C GLY A 153 -12.22 7.14 23.18
N ASP A 154 -11.65 6.93 21.99
CA ASP A 154 -12.07 7.56 20.72
C ASP A 154 -13.18 6.73 20.07
N MET A 155 -14.33 6.67 20.75
CA MET A 155 -15.47 5.83 20.40
C MET A 155 -15.94 6.06 18.96
N ASN A 156 -15.87 7.31 18.47
CA ASN A 156 -16.36 7.68 17.16
C ASN A 156 -15.30 7.62 16.05
N GLY A 157 -14.05 7.23 16.36
CA GLY A 157 -12.98 7.12 15.37
C GLY A 157 -12.46 8.43 14.82
N SER A 158 -12.70 9.55 15.51
CA SER A 158 -12.31 10.87 15.01
C SER A 158 -10.81 11.12 15.04
N GLY A 159 -10.03 10.22 15.66
CA GLY A 159 -8.61 10.37 15.93
C GLY A 159 -8.33 11.28 17.12
N SER A 160 -9.33 11.54 17.99
CA SER A 160 -9.18 12.45 19.12
C SER A 160 -10.21 12.20 20.21
N ILE A 161 -9.76 11.82 21.40
CA ILE A 161 -10.63 11.62 22.57
C ILE A 161 -11.16 12.97 23.07
N ASN A 162 -12.46 13.22 22.91
CA ASN A 162 -13.10 14.48 23.28
C ASN A 162 -14.56 14.33 23.76
N LEU A 163 -15.27 15.45 23.97
CA LEU A 163 -16.67 15.42 24.46
C LEU A 163 -17.65 14.82 23.46
N SER A 164 -17.32 14.75 22.18
CA SER A 164 -18.11 14.04 21.18
C SER A 164 -18.23 12.55 21.53
N ASP A 165 -17.13 11.91 21.92
CA ASP A 165 -17.11 10.49 22.36
C ASP A 165 -18.00 10.29 23.58
N VAL A 166 -17.86 11.17 24.58
CA VAL A 166 -18.68 11.16 25.79
C VAL A 166 -20.17 11.25 25.46
N ILE A 167 -20.55 12.19 24.59
CA ILE A 167 -21.95 12.42 24.21
C ILE A 167 -22.49 11.25 23.41
N GLN A 168 -21.72 10.71 22.46
CA GLN A 168 -22.15 9.60 21.63
C GLN A 168 -22.35 8.34 22.46
N LEU A 169 -21.41 8.02 23.36
CA LEU A 169 -21.50 6.84 24.23
C LEU A 169 -22.66 6.94 25.22
N ALA A 170 -22.92 8.14 25.76
CA ALA A 170 -24.09 8.40 26.58
C ALA A 170 -25.40 8.18 25.80
N LYS A 171 -25.50 8.66 24.56
CA LYS A 171 -26.67 8.45 23.70
C LYS A 171 -26.89 6.97 23.41
N PHE A 172 -25.83 6.23 23.11
CA PHE A 172 -25.87 4.78 22.93
C PHE A 172 -26.43 4.08 24.17
N TYR A 173 -25.91 4.39 25.35
CA TYR A 173 -26.40 3.81 26.62
C TYR A 173 -27.90 4.05 26.84
N PHE A 174 -28.41 5.23 26.48
CA PHE A 174 -29.85 5.55 26.59
C PHE A 174 -30.69 5.04 25.39
N GLY A 175 -30.10 4.32 24.44
CA GLY A 175 -30.81 3.75 23.29
C GLY A 175 -31.26 4.77 22.25
N VAL A 176 -30.64 5.95 22.20
CA VAL A 176 -30.98 7.05 21.28
C VAL A 176 -29.84 7.45 20.34
N GLY A 177 -28.69 6.78 20.43
CA GLY A 177 -27.52 7.01 19.60
C GLY A 177 -27.14 5.77 18.81
N ASP A 178 -26.24 5.97 17.84
CA ASP A 178 -25.62 4.91 17.07
C ASP A 178 -24.79 3.99 17.97
N PRO A 179 -24.64 2.70 17.60
CA PRO A 179 -23.72 1.81 18.29
C PRO A 179 -22.28 2.37 18.27
N PRO A 180 -21.44 1.95 19.22
CA PRO A 180 -20.03 2.31 19.22
C PRO A 180 -19.34 1.86 17.95
N GLY A 181 -18.53 2.76 17.39
CA GLY A 181 -17.69 2.49 16.23
C GLY A 181 -16.57 1.49 16.51
N SER A 182 -16.21 1.30 17.77
CA SER A 182 -15.30 0.24 18.21
C SER A 182 -15.65 -0.16 19.64
N ASN A 183 -15.88 -1.46 19.86
CA ASN A 183 -16.11 -1.99 21.21
C ASN A 183 -14.85 -1.81 22.07
N TRP A 184 -13.66 -2.04 21.50
CA TRP A 184 -12.37 -1.74 22.14
C TRP A 184 -12.32 -0.30 22.65
N ALA A 185 -12.64 0.68 21.80
CA ALA A 185 -12.53 2.08 22.18
C ALA A 185 -13.61 2.55 23.18
N SER A 186 -14.65 1.74 23.41
CA SER A 186 -15.84 2.11 24.16
C SER A 186 -15.95 1.46 25.54
N ASP A 187 -15.34 0.28 25.73
CA ASP A 187 -15.15 -0.37 27.03
C ASP A 187 -13.79 0.04 27.59
N VAL A 188 -13.74 1.21 28.22
CA VAL A 188 -12.49 1.88 28.61
C VAL A 188 -12.00 1.50 30.00
N ASN A 189 -12.73 0.63 30.70
CA ASN A 189 -12.31 0.02 31.95
C ASN A 189 -12.09 -1.50 31.84
N CYS A 190 -12.38 -2.09 30.68
CA CYS A 190 -12.18 -3.50 30.39
C CYS A 190 -13.04 -4.41 31.30
N ASP A 191 -14.28 -3.99 31.58
CA ASP A 191 -15.24 -4.76 32.39
C ASP A 191 -16.24 -5.58 31.55
N ALA A 192 -16.05 -5.60 30.22
CA ALA A 192 -16.88 -6.26 29.22
C ALA A 192 -18.30 -5.69 29.11
N SER A 193 -18.57 -4.52 29.67
CA SER A 193 -19.89 -3.88 29.68
C SER A 193 -19.80 -2.41 29.31
N ILE A 194 -20.15 -2.06 28.07
CA ILE A 194 -20.21 -0.67 27.63
C ILE A 194 -21.38 0.06 28.33
N ASN A 195 -21.08 0.93 29.30
CA ASN A 195 -22.09 1.60 30.13
C ASN A 195 -21.71 3.04 30.58
N LEU A 196 -22.51 3.65 31.47
CA LEU A 196 -22.23 5.02 31.95
C LEU A 196 -20.91 5.15 32.72
N THR A 197 -20.35 4.06 33.23
CA THR A 197 -19.03 4.05 33.85
C THR A 197 -17.97 4.45 32.82
N ASP A 198 -18.02 3.88 31.61
CA ASP A 198 -17.12 4.25 30.50
C ASP A 198 -17.28 5.71 30.11
N VAL A 199 -18.52 6.19 30.00
CA VAL A 199 -18.83 7.60 29.72
C VAL A 199 -18.16 8.54 30.73
N ILE A 200 -18.27 8.22 32.02
CA ILE A 200 -17.67 9.00 33.09
C ILE A 200 -16.14 8.95 33.04
N LEU A 201 -15.56 7.79 32.70
CA LEU A 201 -14.11 7.61 32.58
C LEU A 201 -13.51 8.39 31.41
N ILE A 202 -14.13 8.35 30.22
CA ILE A 202 -13.72 9.16 29.06
C ILE A 202 -13.81 10.64 29.41
N ALA A 203 -14.89 11.09 30.06
CA ALA A 203 -15.02 12.48 30.48
C ALA A 203 -13.93 12.89 31.48
N ASN A 204 -13.65 12.05 32.49
CA ASN A 204 -12.59 12.31 33.46
C ASN A 204 -11.21 12.35 32.82
N PHE A 205 -10.95 11.49 31.83
CA PHE A 205 -9.71 11.53 31.04
C PHE A 205 -9.60 12.84 30.25
N TYR A 206 -10.65 13.23 29.50
CA TYR A 206 -10.68 14.49 28.75
C TYR A 206 -10.44 15.72 29.64
N PHE A 207 -11.04 15.75 30.84
CA PHE A 207 -10.84 16.85 31.81
C PHE A 207 -9.53 16.73 32.63
N GLY A 208 -8.65 15.79 32.33
CA GLY A 208 -7.36 15.61 33.01
C GLY A 208 -7.46 15.12 34.46
N LYS A 209 -8.62 14.58 34.86
CA LYS A 209 -8.82 13.96 36.19
C LYS A 209 -8.33 12.51 36.24
N LEU A 210 -8.17 11.89 35.07
CA LEU A 210 -7.60 10.57 34.87
C LEU A 210 -6.45 10.67 33.87
N THR A 211 -5.38 9.90 34.09
CA THR A 211 -4.17 9.96 33.25
C THR A 211 -4.17 8.93 32.11
N THR A 212 -4.93 7.84 32.24
CA THR A 212 -4.94 6.72 31.30
C THR A 212 -6.29 6.01 31.32
N LEU A 213 -6.73 5.55 30.15
CA LEU A 213 -7.84 4.60 29.99
C LEU A 213 -7.31 3.17 29.83
N ASN A 214 -8.15 2.16 30.03
CA ASN A 214 -7.76 0.74 30.00
C ASN A 214 -8.74 -0.09 29.17
N CYS A 215 -8.46 -0.23 27.87
CA CYS A 215 -9.24 -1.05 26.94
C CYS A 215 -8.70 -2.49 26.85
N CYS A 216 -9.58 -3.48 26.64
CA CYS A 216 -9.22 -4.92 26.57
C CYS A 216 -8.80 -5.38 25.16
N PRO A 217 -7.63 -6.04 24.96
CA PRO A 217 -7.12 -6.41 23.62
C PRO A 217 -7.95 -7.44 22.85
#